data_AF-A0AA43TQD4-F1
#
_entry.id   AF-A0AA43TQD4-F1
#
_cell.length_a   1.000
_cell.length_b   1.000
_cell.length_c   1.000
_cell.angle_alpha   90.00
_cell.angle_beta   90.00
_cell.angle_gamma   90.00
#
_symmetry.space_group_name_H-M   'P 1'
#
loop_
_entity.id
_entity.type
_entity.pdbx_description
1 polymer ?
#
loop_
_entity_poly.entity_id
_entity_poly.type
_entity_poly.pdbx_seq_one_letter_code
_entity_poly.pdbx_strand_id
1 'polypeptide(L)'
;MLTTSQSSGSHKTDDPLTRRDFVKLCILATQKTLRVNSQPYLFWGLLDFSPEVRAMSSSAYNATITINMNADTIQKLLAGQYTLYGYKAVQSTDKAGRPLVWFGTQSYSTTTVVSCSDTYQVYTSSSPIVSGEQITVGFSTGILCGQTLQVIDGGIGSVVNTGNPGDVSIANQTTTEFTCGIMQVQTINGNPSAFVPYCAFPLNGLNLQEIRPLNKILLMFSTAKTNNGTVFVDSADSTALAGANGPGIIIDFSAMSSSTVTYDVNLGWDWGNYAWAQQIPANENLTPWLIE
;
A
#
# COMPACT_ATOMS: atom_id res chain seq x y z
N MET A 1 -3.71 66.18 -25.69
CA MET A 1 -3.18 66.91 -26.86
C MET A 1 -1.79 66.38 -27.12
N LEU A 2 -1.60 65.61 -28.22
CA LEU A 2 -0.75 65.96 -29.38
C LEU A 2 0.75 66.02 -28.98
N THR A 3 1.70 65.19 -29.44
CA THR A 3 1.91 64.51 -30.73
C THR A 3 3.02 63.42 -30.64
N THR A 4 2.87 62.41 -31.51
CA THR A 4 3.82 61.53 -32.24
C THR A 4 5.31 61.94 -32.35
N SER A 5 6.30 61.06 -32.53
CA SER A 5 6.49 60.18 -33.71
C SER A 5 7.66 59.17 -33.60
N GLN A 6 7.50 58.04 -34.28
CA GLN A 6 8.54 57.07 -34.68
C GLN A 6 9.22 57.49 -36.00
N SER A 7 10.44 57.01 -36.25
CA SER A 7 11.05 56.70 -37.57
C SER A 7 12.53 56.32 -37.35
N SER A 8 13.26 55.54 -38.15
CA SER A 8 13.10 54.38 -39.06
C SER A 8 14.46 54.26 -39.80
N GLY A 9 14.88 53.05 -40.19
CA GLY A 9 16.05 52.81 -41.06
C GLY A 9 16.62 51.40 -40.83
N SER A 10 16.19 50.34 -41.52
CA SER A 10 16.30 49.99 -42.95
C SER A 10 17.73 49.67 -43.42
N HIS A 11 18.04 48.38 -43.59
CA HIS A 11 18.65 47.93 -44.84
C HIS A 11 18.21 46.50 -45.21
N LYS A 12 17.58 46.40 -46.38
CA LYS A 12 17.25 45.18 -47.13
C LYS A 12 18.51 44.60 -47.79
N THR A 13 18.47 43.30 -48.12
CA THR A 13 18.58 42.83 -49.51
C THR A 13 18.01 41.42 -49.65
N ASP A 14 17.23 41.25 -50.73
CA ASP A 14 16.44 40.10 -51.15
C ASP A 14 17.24 39.15 -52.06
N ASP A 15 16.93 37.83 -51.98
CA ASP A 15 16.77 36.79 -53.05
C ASP A 15 17.90 36.51 -54.09
N PRO A 16 17.88 35.41 -54.92
CA PRO A 16 16.87 34.35 -55.08
C PRO A 16 17.35 32.87 -55.23
N LEU A 17 16.34 32.00 -55.19
CA LEU A 17 16.23 30.60 -55.64
C LEU A 17 17.02 30.20 -56.91
N THR A 18 17.50 28.94 -56.98
CA THR A 18 17.40 28.06 -58.17
C THR A 18 17.63 26.56 -57.89
N ARG A 19 16.51 25.82 -57.87
CA ARG A 19 16.16 24.49 -58.46
C ARG A 19 17.23 23.56 -59.09
N ARG A 20 16.92 22.24 -59.00
CA ARG A 20 17.36 21.04 -59.78
C ARG A 20 18.50 20.23 -59.14
N ASP A 21 18.52 18.90 -59.08
CA ASP A 21 17.72 17.76 -59.55
C ASP A 21 18.08 16.58 -58.62
N PHE A 22 17.24 15.55 -58.46
CA PHE A 22 17.65 14.14 -58.58
C PHE A 22 16.44 13.22 -58.35
N VAL A 23 16.24 12.35 -59.34
CA VAL A 23 15.10 11.47 -59.55
C VAL A 23 15.61 10.03 -59.60
N LYS A 24 14.83 9.11 -59.02
CA LYS A 24 14.73 7.65 -59.27
C LYS A 24 15.89 6.72 -58.86
N LEU A 25 15.55 5.75 -58.01
CA LEU A 25 15.81 4.34 -58.31
C LEU A 25 14.65 3.46 -57.80
N CYS A 26 13.92 2.86 -58.73
CA CYS A 26 13.01 1.74 -58.51
C CYS A 26 13.67 0.49 -59.08
N ILE A 27 13.74 -0.61 -58.32
CA ILE A 27 13.91 -1.95 -58.90
C ILE A 27 12.95 -2.91 -58.18
N LEU A 28 11.96 -3.36 -58.95
CA LEU A 28 11.16 -4.56 -58.69
C LEU A 28 11.99 -5.80 -59.06
N ALA A 29 11.91 -6.87 -58.27
CA ALA A 29 12.17 -8.21 -58.74
C ALA A 29 11.14 -9.18 -58.15
N THR A 30 10.23 -9.63 -59.01
CA THR A 30 9.37 -10.79 -58.84
C THR A 30 10.13 -12.03 -59.26
N GLN A 31 10.12 -13.11 -58.47
CA GLN A 31 10.03 -14.47 -59.04
C GLN A 31 9.61 -15.51 -58.00
N LYS A 32 8.90 -16.51 -58.52
CA LYS A 32 8.08 -17.51 -57.84
C LYS A 32 8.75 -18.88 -58.02
N THR A 33 8.63 -19.71 -56.98
CA THR A 33 8.72 -21.19 -56.96
C THR A 33 10.11 -21.83 -56.89
N LEU A 34 10.36 -22.57 -55.80
CA LEU A 34 10.86 -23.96 -55.80
C LEU A 34 10.62 -24.62 -54.43
N ARG A 35 10.44 -25.95 -54.47
CA ARG A 35 9.86 -26.85 -53.47
C ARG A 35 10.90 -27.49 -52.53
N VAL A 36 10.42 -27.83 -51.31
CA VAL A 36 10.66 -29.08 -50.52
C VAL A 36 12.02 -29.33 -49.82
N ASN A 37 11.91 -29.51 -48.49
CA ASN A 37 12.71 -30.27 -47.53
C ASN A 37 14.25 -30.28 -47.61
N SER A 38 14.87 -29.60 -46.64
CA SER A 38 16.08 -30.07 -45.94
C SER A 38 16.31 -29.27 -44.65
N GLN A 39 16.19 -29.91 -43.49
CA GLN A 39 16.97 -29.56 -42.29
C GLN A 39 18.41 -30.07 -42.51
N PRO A 40 19.52 -29.49 -41.96
CA PRO A 40 19.62 -29.20 -40.52
C PRO A 40 20.63 -28.10 -40.03
N TYR A 41 20.56 -27.83 -38.70
CA TYR A 41 21.54 -27.26 -37.75
C TYR A 41 22.20 -25.85 -37.92
N LEU A 42 21.99 -25.07 -36.84
CA LEU A 42 22.91 -24.16 -36.13
C LEU A 42 23.33 -22.82 -36.77
N PHE A 43 22.77 -21.72 -36.25
CA PHE A 43 23.56 -20.53 -35.96
C PHE A 43 23.08 -19.86 -34.67
N TRP A 44 24.02 -19.67 -33.75
CA TRP A 44 23.84 -19.01 -32.47
C TRP A 44 23.79 -17.48 -32.64
N GLY A 45 22.92 -16.84 -31.85
CA GLY A 45 23.10 -15.45 -31.38
C GLY A 45 22.36 -14.38 -32.18
N LEU A 46 21.37 -13.72 -31.56
CA LEU A 46 21.57 -12.47 -30.83
C LEU A 46 20.22 -11.80 -30.49
N LEU A 47 20.02 -11.57 -29.18
CA LEU A 47 19.16 -10.55 -28.57
C LEU A 47 17.64 -10.79 -28.57
N ASP A 48 17.20 -11.81 -27.84
CA ASP A 48 15.90 -11.74 -27.14
C ASP A 48 16.11 -10.94 -25.85
N PHE A 49 16.00 -9.61 -25.93
CA PHE A 49 15.60 -8.80 -24.77
C PHE A 49 14.08 -8.92 -24.64
N SER A 50 13.60 -10.12 -24.32
CA SER A 50 12.29 -10.24 -23.70
C SER A 50 12.50 -9.82 -22.25
N PRO A 51 11.89 -8.71 -21.77
CA PRO A 51 11.77 -8.55 -20.34
C PRO A 51 10.92 -9.73 -19.90
N GLU A 52 11.55 -10.69 -19.22
CA GLU A 52 10.83 -11.64 -18.40
C GLU A 52 9.89 -10.79 -17.54
N VAL A 53 8.63 -10.75 -17.95
CA VAL A 53 7.53 -10.50 -17.04
C VAL A 53 7.72 -11.61 -16.02
N ARG A 54 8.44 -11.29 -14.94
CA ARG A 54 8.31 -12.01 -13.69
C ARG A 54 6.82 -11.96 -13.42
N ALA A 55 6.11 -12.97 -13.87
CA ALA A 55 4.93 -13.43 -13.19
C ALA A 55 5.41 -13.50 -11.73
N MET A 56 5.01 -12.50 -10.93
CA MET A 56 5.09 -12.58 -9.49
C MET A 56 4.25 -13.81 -9.17
N SER A 57 4.91 -14.97 -9.11
CA SER A 57 4.34 -16.13 -8.47
C SER A 57 4.00 -15.63 -7.08
N SER A 58 2.71 -15.53 -6.78
CA SER A 58 2.19 -15.24 -5.46
C SER A 58 2.59 -16.40 -4.54
N SER A 59 3.86 -16.45 -4.14
CA SER A 59 4.21 -17.14 -2.91
C SER A 59 3.43 -16.40 -1.84
N ALA A 60 2.41 -17.06 -1.27
CA ALA A 60 1.59 -16.48 -0.22
C ALA A 60 2.52 -15.84 0.82
N TYR A 61 2.48 -14.50 0.94
CA TYR A 61 3.23 -13.86 1.99
C TYR A 61 2.60 -14.26 3.32
N ASN A 62 3.48 -14.71 4.20
CA ASN A 62 3.18 -15.02 5.57
C ASN A 62 4.23 -14.27 6.40
N ALA A 63 3.80 -13.35 7.24
CA ALA A 63 4.68 -12.68 8.19
C ALA A 63 4.46 -13.25 9.58
N THR A 64 5.55 -13.52 10.29
CA THR A 64 5.56 -13.94 11.68
C THR A 64 6.52 -13.08 12.49
N ILE A 65 6.03 -12.45 13.55
CA ILE A 65 6.83 -11.71 14.52
C ILE A 65 6.83 -12.52 15.82
N THR A 66 8.00 -12.86 16.31
CA THR A 66 8.17 -13.36 17.69
C THR A 66 8.67 -12.23 18.57
N ILE A 67 7.90 -11.91 19.61
CA ILE A 67 8.21 -10.89 20.60
C ILE A 67 8.63 -11.60 21.88
N ASN A 68 9.89 -11.43 22.27
CA ASN A 68 10.42 -11.94 23.52
C ASN A 68 10.41 -10.85 24.60
N MET A 69 9.97 -11.21 25.80
CA MET A 69 9.94 -10.32 26.97
C MET A 69 10.37 -11.08 28.21
N ASN A 70 11.04 -10.40 29.13
CA ASN A 70 11.34 -10.97 30.45
C ASN A 70 10.10 -10.96 31.36
N ALA A 71 10.12 -11.76 32.42
CA ALA A 71 8.97 -11.90 33.33
C ALA A 71 8.62 -10.59 34.06
N ASP A 72 9.63 -9.78 34.42
CA ASP A 72 9.44 -8.48 35.07
C ASP A 72 8.71 -7.47 34.16
N THR A 73 9.06 -7.43 32.88
CA THR A 73 8.38 -6.65 31.84
C THR A 73 6.92 -7.06 31.74
N ILE A 74 6.62 -8.37 31.65
CA ILE A 74 5.24 -8.86 31.58
C ILE A 74 4.44 -8.44 32.81
N GLN A 75 5.00 -8.60 34.02
CA GLN A 75 4.34 -8.22 35.26
C GLN A 75 4.02 -6.72 35.28
N LYS A 76 4.96 -5.86 34.89
CA LYS A 76 4.77 -4.41 34.83
C LYS A 76 3.73 -4.01 33.79
N LEU A 77 3.78 -4.59 32.60
CA LEU A 77 2.81 -4.31 31.54
C LEU A 77 1.39 -4.70 31.94
N LEU A 78 1.20 -5.90 32.51
CA LEU A 78 -0.11 -6.36 32.98
C LEU A 78 -0.63 -5.52 34.16
N ALA A 79 0.23 -5.21 35.13
CA ALA A 79 -0.13 -4.34 36.26
C ALA A 79 -0.51 -2.92 35.80
N GLY A 80 0.17 -2.41 34.78
CA GLY A 80 -0.13 -1.13 34.14
C GLY A 80 -1.29 -1.17 33.14
N GLN A 81 -1.94 -2.32 32.95
CA GLN A 81 -3.02 -2.53 31.97
C GLN A 81 -2.63 -2.14 30.54
N TYR A 82 -1.36 -2.35 30.17
CA TYR A 82 -0.90 -2.13 28.81
C TYR A 82 -1.58 -3.10 27.85
N THR A 83 -1.74 -2.65 26.61
CA THR A 83 -2.25 -3.42 25.49
C THR A 83 -1.19 -3.38 24.38
N LEU A 84 -0.88 -4.54 23.81
CA LEU A 84 -0.08 -4.63 22.59
C LEU A 84 -0.99 -4.32 21.41
N TYR A 85 -0.71 -3.21 20.73
CA TYR A 85 -1.39 -2.81 19.51
C TYR A 85 -0.55 -3.13 18.28
N GLY A 86 -1.25 -3.50 17.21
CA GLY A 86 -0.67 -3.67 15.88
C GLY A 86 -1.37 -2.80 14.84
N TYR A 87 -0.59 -2.35 13.87
CA TYR A 87 -1.03 -1.61 12.70
C TYR A 87 -0.34 -2.17 11.46
N LYS A 88 -0.95 -1.95 10.29
CA LYS A 88 -0.39 -2.35 9.00
C LYS A 88 -0.27 -1.16 8.07
N ALA A 89 0.76 -1.16 7.25
CA ALA A 89 0.92 -0.15 6.23
C ALA A 89 0.24 -0.54 4.91
N VAL A 90 -0.17 0.49 4.18
CA VAL A 90 -0.59 0.43 2.78
C VAL A 90 0.08 1.53 1.99
N GLN A 91 0.15 1.36 0.68
CA GLN A 91 0.53 2.41 -0.26
C GLN A 91 -0.69 2.84 -1.07
N SER A 92 -0.86 4.16 -1.21
CA SER A 92 -1.90 4.79 -2.02
C SER A 92 -1.49 6.19 -2.45
N THR A 93 -1.95 6.58 -3.64
CA THR A 93 -1.79 7.96 -4.12
C THR A 93 -2.70 8.93 -3.38
N ASP A 94 -3.78 8.46 -2.75
CA ASP A 94 -4.68 9.28 -1.95
C ASP A 94 -4.13 9.50 -0.53
N LYS A 95 -3.76 10.75 -0.22
CA LYS A 95 -3.25 11.16 1.09
C LYS A 95 -4.35 11.42 2.13
N ALA A 96 -5.63 11.30 1.76
CA ALA A 96 -6.73 11.31 2.71
C ALA A 96 -6.86 9.99 3.50
N GLY A 97 -6.13 8.94 3.11
CA GLY A 97 -6.07 7.67 3.84
C GLY A 97 -5.66 7.82 5.30
N ARG A 98 -6.25 7.01 6.17
CA ARG A 98 -5.91 6.94 7.60
C ARG A 98 -5.65 5.50 8.04
N PRO A 99 -4.62 5.27 8.87
CA PRO A 99 -4.41 3.98 9.48
C PRO A 99 -5.49 3.69 10.53
N LEU A 100 -5.81 2.41 10.69
CA LEU A 100 -6.72 1.94 11.74
C LEU A 100 -5.98 0.98 12.67
N VAL A 101 -6.44 0.86 13.91
CA VAL A 101 -5.94 -0.17 14.84
C VAL A 101 -6.30 -1.55 14.28
N TRP A 102 -5.30 -2.33 13.87
CA TRP A 102 -5.52 -3.66 13.31
C TRP A 102 -5.80 -4.71 14.40
N PHE A 103 -5.11 -4.60 15.53
CA PHE A 103 -5.44 -5.36 16.72
C PHE A 103 -4.98 -4.65 18.00
N GLY A 104 -5.66 -4.94 19.11
CA GLY A 104 -5.18 -4.73 20.48
C GLY A 104 -5.32 -6.02 21.28
N THR A 105 -4.31 -6.40 22.07
CA THR A 105 -4.36 -7.59 22.93
C THR A 105 -3.64 -7.39 24.27
N GLN A 106 -4.20 -7.98 25.32
CA GLN A 106 -3.53 -8.16 26.62
C GLN A 106 -3.07 -9.62 26.83
N SER A 107 -3.35 -10.50 25.87
CA SER A 107 -3.01 -11.93 25.91
C SER A 107 -1.57 -12.19 25.43
N TYR A 108 -0.63 -11.36 25.88
CA TYR A 108 0.80 -11.53 25.60
C TYR A 108 1.51 -12.23 26.76
N SER A 109 2.62 -12.89 26.47
CA SER A 109 3.46 -13.64 27.42
C SER A 109 4.94 -13.40 27.15
N THR A 110 5.83 -14.06 27.90
CA THR A 110 7.29 -13.98 27.69
C THR A 110 7.71 -14.30 26.26
N THR A 111 6.91 -15.08 25.54
CA THR A 111 7.01 -15.24 24.09
C THR A 111 5.62 -15.01 23.49
N THR A 112 5.49 -13.97 22.69
CA THR A 112 4.25 -13.64 21.99
C THR A 112 4.49 -13.73 20.49
N VAL A 113 3.67 -14.51 19.79
CA VAL A 113 3.77 -14.69 18.34
C VAL A 113 2.61 -13.99 17.66
N VAL A 114 2.91 -13.06 16.76
CA VAL A 114 1.93 -12.38 15.90
C VAL A 114 2.18 -12.82 14.47
N SER A 115 1.15 -13.26 13.76
CA SER A 115 1.28 -13.68 12.36
C SER A 115 0.10 -13.26 11.50
N CYS A 116 0.34 -13.13 10.20
CA CYS A 116 -0.71 -12.92 9.19
C CYS A 116 -0.29 -13.52 7.84
N SER A 117 -1.29 -13.72 6.97
CA SER A 117 -1.13 -14.24 5.61
C SER A 117 -1.83 -13.33 4.60
N ASP A 118 -1.51 -13.43 3.31
CA ASP A 118 -2.14 -12.71 2.19
C ASP A 118 -3.60 -13.11 1.92
N THR A 119 -4.44 -13.13 2.94
CA THR A 119 -5.88 -13.26 2.80
C THR A 119 -6.52 -11.91 3.15
N TYR A 120 -7.01 -11.22 2.14
CA TYR A 120 -7.62 -9.90 2.29
C TYR A 120 -9.13 -9.95 2.05
N GLN A 121 -9.84 -9.05 2.73
CA GLN A 121 -11.12 -8.56 2.24
C GLN A 121 -11.02 -7.05 2.03
N VAL A 122 -11.82 -6.54 1.11
CA VAL A 122 -12.14 -5.10 1.03
C VAL A 122 -13.49 -4.84 1.64
N TYR A 123 -13.72 -3.61 2.07
CA TYR A 123 -14.98 -3.22 2.64
C TYR A 123 -15.46 -1.85 2.16
N THR A 124 -16.75 -1.61 2.36
CA THR A 124 -17.38 -0.29 2.31
C THR A 124 -18.12 -0.02 3.61
N SER A 125 -18.27 1.25 3.95
CA SER A 125 -18.86 1.73 5.19
C SER A 125 -19.45 3.12 5.00
N SER A 126 -20.42 3.47 5.84
CA SER A 126 -20.92 4.85 6.00
C SER A 126 -20.27 5.57 7.20
N SER A 127 -19.38 4.91 7.94
CA SER A 127 -18.66 5.53 9.05
C SER A 127 -17.75 6.64 8.55
N PRO A 128 -17.75 7.83 9.18
CA PRO A 128 -16.84 8.90 8.81
C PRO A 128 -15.41 8.56 9.25
N ILE A 129 -14.42 9.11 8.53
CA ILE A 129 -13.00 8.95 8.86
C ILE A 129 -12.60 10.06 9.84
N VAL A 130 -12.93 9.88 11.12
CA VAL A 130 -12.71 10.86 12.20
C VAL A 130 -11.91 10.21 13.33
N SER A 131 -10.98 10.95 13.94
CA SER A 131 -10.11 10.41 14.99
C SER A 131 -10.90 9.77 16.14
N GLY A 132 -10.46 8.59 16.58
CA GLY A 132 -11.08 7.88 17.70
C GLY A 132 -12.37 7.13 17.36
N GLU A 133 -12.98 7.40 16.21
CA GLU A 133 -14.18 6.69 15.76
C GLU A 133 -13.84 5.29 15.23
N GLN A 134 -14.72 4.33 15.48
CA GLN A 134 -14.58 2.98 14.96
C GLN A 134 -15.29 2.83 13.62
N ILE A 135 -14.58 2.32 12.61
CA ILE A 135 -15.20 1.99 11.34
C ILE A 135 -16.14 0.79 11.53
N THR A 136 -17.43 1.03 11.28
CA THR A 136 -18.45 -0.03 11.24
C THR A 136 -18.60 -0.51 9.80
N VAL A 137 -18.13 -1.73 9.53
CA VAL A 137 -18.18 -2.32 8.19
C VAL A 137 -19.65 -2.55 7.78
N GLY A 138 -20.03 -2.00 6.63
CA GLY A 138 -21.37 -2.21 6.04
C GLY A 138 -21.40 -3.43 5.13
N PHE A 139 -20.42 -3.53 4.23
CA PHE A 139 -20.25 -4.67 3.32
C PHE A 139 -18.77 -5.03 3.25
N SER A 140 -18.47 -6.33 3.14
CA SER A 140 -17.12 -6.82 2.85
C SER A 140 -17.15 -8.06 1.98
N THR A 141 -16.06 -8.29 1.25
CA THR A 141 -15.89 -9.49 0.42
C THR A 141 -14.42 -9.81 0.22
N GLY A 142 -14.12 -11.10 0.01
CA GLY A 142 -12.77 -11.57 -0.30
C GLY A 142 -12.25 -10.96 -1.60
N ILE A 143 -10.97 -10.59 -1.60
CA ILE A 143 -10.33 -10.01 -2.78
C ILE A 143 -8.85 -10.43 -2.83
N LEU A 144 -8.33 -10.52 -4.05
CA LEU A 144 -6.91 -10.70 -4.34
C LEU A 144 -6.34 -9.42 -4.95
N CYS A 145 -5.04 -9.19 -4.79
CA CYS A 145 -4.35 -8.13 -5.53
C CYS A 145 -4.51 -8.36 -7.05
N GLY A 146 -4.69 -7.29 -7.82
CA GLY A 146 -5.07 -7.33 -9.24
C GLY A 146 -6.59 -7.40 -9.49
N GLN A 147 -7.41 -7.40 -8.45
CA GLN A 147 -8.87 -7.41 -8.58
C GLN A 147 -9.50 -6.07 -8.16
N THR A 148 -10.74 -5.85 -8.59
CA THR A 148 -11.52 -4.65 -8.29
C THR A 148 -12.88 -5.03 -7.70
N LEU A 149 -13.24 -4.46 -6.55
CA LEU A 149 -14.63 -4.44 -6.08
C LEU A 149 -15.40 -3.36 -6.84
N GLN A 150 -16.45 -3.74 -7.56
CA GLN A 150 -17.39 -2.83 -8.21
C GLN A 150 -18.57 -2.56 -7.27
N VAL A 151 -18.57 -1.38 -6.65
CA VAL A 151 -19.58 -0.93 -5.70
C VAL A 151 -20.77 -0.32 -6.43
N ILE A 152 -21.97 -0.74 -6.02
CA ILE A 152 -23.27 -0.26 -6.51
C ILE A 152 -24.09 0.34 -5.35
N ASP A 153 -25.35 0.71 -5.63
CA ASP A 153 -26.25 1.32 -4.67
C ASP A 153 -26.33 0.53 -3.34
N GLY A 154 -26.27 1.26 -2.22
CA GLY A 154 -26.21 0.68 -0.88
C GLY A 154 -24.81 0.27 -0.41
N GLY A 155 -23.76 0.52 -1.21
CA GLY A 155 -22.37 0.24 -0.84
C GLY A 155 -21.97 -1.23 -1.01
N ILE A 156 -22.84 -2.08 -1.53
CA ILE A 156 -22.54 -3.49 -1.83
C ILE A 156 -21.88 -3.63 -3.21
N GLY A 157 -21.40 -4.83 -3.57
CA GLY A 157 -20.80 -5.00 -4.88
C GLY A 157 -20.37 -6.41 -5.23
N SER A 158 -19.67 -6.53 -6.35
CA SER A 158 -19.05 -7.78 -6.83
C SER A 158 -17.61 -7.56 -7.25
N VAL A 159 -16.78 -8.59 -7.08
CA VAL A 159 -15.35 -8.55 -7.44
C VAL A 159 -15.15 -8.99 -8.89
N VAL A 160 -14.34 -8.23 -9.63
CA VAL A 160 -13.96 -8.51 -11.01
C VAL A 160 -12.43 -8.49 -11.18
N ASN A 161 -11.94 -9.17 -12.21
CA ASN A 161 -10.50 -9.29 -12.49
C ASN A 161 -9.99 -8.15 -13.40
N THR A 162 -10.13 -6.90 -12.94
CA THR A 162 -9.78 -5.70 -13.74
C THR A 162 -8.90 -4.68 -13.00
N GLY A 163 -8.18 -5.09 -11.95
CA GLY A 163 -7.35 -4.20 -11.13
C GLY A 163 -5.88 -4.17 -11.53
N ASN A 164 -5.15 -3.19 -10.98
CA ASN A 164 -3.71 -3.10 -11.16
C ASN A 164 -2.98 -4.21 -10.38
N PRO A 165 -2.00 -4.92 -10.99
CA PRO A 165 -1.22 -5.93 -10.28
C PRO A 165 -0.57 -5.39 -9.00
N GLY A 166 -0.74 -6.13 -7.90
CA GLY A 166 -0.24 -5.73 -6.58
C GLY A 166 -1.22 -4.88 -5.76
N ASP A 167 -2.23 -4.30 -6.39
CA ASP A 167 -3.19 -3.41 -5.74
C ASP A 167 -4.53 -4.12 -5.54
N VAL A 168 -5.27 -3.77 -4.51
CA VAL A 168 -6.71 -4.03 -4.45
C VAL A 168 -7.43 -2.73 -4.80
N SER A 169 -8.37 -2.81 -5.73
CA SER A 169 -9.10 -1.62 -6.19
C SER A 169 -10.56 -1.68 -5.74
N ILE A 170 -11.15 -0.52 -5.46
CA ILE A 170 -12.56 -0.37 -5.08
C ILE A 170 -13.13 0.76 -5.94
N ALA A 171 -14.01 0.40 -6.87
CA ALA A 171 -14.61 1.31 -7.84
C ALA A 171 -16.05 1.62 -7.44
N ASN A 172 -16.35 2.88 -7.17
CA ASN A 172 -17.71 3.32 -6.89
C ASN A 172 -18.44 3.65 -8.19
N GLN A 173 -19.45 2.86 -8.55
CA GLN A 173 -20.27 3.10 -9.74
C GLN A 173 -21.48 4.00 -9.46
N THR A 174 -21.64 4.44 -8.21
CA THR A 174 -22.74 5.32 -7.77
C THR A 174 -22.24 6.75 -7.61
N THR A 175 -23.15 7.68 -7.37
CA THR A 175 -22.82 9.06 -6.98
C THR A 175 -22.73 9.25 -5.46
N THR A 176 -23.03 8.22 -4.66
CA THR A 176 -23.00 8.28 -3.20
C THR A 176 -21.59 8.03 -2.68
N GLU A 177 -21.10 8.87 -1.76
CA GLU A 177 -19.81 8.67 -1.11
C GLU A 177 -19.88 7.56 -0.05
N PHE A 178 -18.80 6.80 0.06
CA PHE A 178 -18.59 5.80 1.11
C PHE A 178 -17.20 5.97 1.74
N THR A 179 -16.95 5.28 2.84
CA THR A 179 -15.61 4.95 3.32
C THR A 179 -15.26 3.55 2.82
N CYS A 180 -14.01 3.33 2.41
CA CYS A 180 -13.53 2.02 1.98
C CYS A 180 -12.15 1.69 2.55
N GLY A 181 -11.71 0.45 2.40
CA GLY A 181 -10.38 0.04 2.84
C GLY A 181 -10.17 -1.46 2.75
N ILE A 182 -9.07 -1.91 3.36
CA ILE A 182 -8.67 -3.31 3.42
C ILE A 182 -8.79 -3.80 4.87
N MET A 183 -9.19 -5.06 5.00
CA MET A 183 -9.20 -5.79 6.26
C MET A 183 -8.48 -7.14 6.11
N GLN A 184 -7.92 -7.61 7.20
CA GLN A 184 -7.16 -8.85 7.25
C GLN A 184 -7.28 -9.51 8.62
N VAL A 185 -7.12 -10.83 8.65
CA VAL A 185 -7.02 -11.62 9.88
C VAL A 185 -5.57 -11.62 10.40
N GLN A 186 -5.42 -11.47 11.70
CA GLN A 186 -4.18 -11.74 12.43
C GLN A 186 -4.35 -13.00 13.29
N THR A 187 -3.24 -13.67 13.57
CA THR A 187 -3.18 -14.76 14.55
C THR A 187 -2.20 -14.38 15.65
N ILE A 188 -2.69 -14.36 16.90
CA ILE A 188 -1.88 -14.05 18.08
C ILE A 188 -1.82 -15.29 18.97
N ASN A 189 -0.61 -15.80 19.21
CA ASN A 189 -0.39 -17.03 19.99
C ASN A 189 -1.23 -18.22 19.49
N GLY A 190 -1.35 -18.36 18.17
CA GLY A 190 -2.15 -19.42 17.53
C GLY A 190 -3.66 -19.17 17.48
N ASN A 191 -4.15 -18.05 18.01
CA ASN A 191 -5.58 -17.71 17.99
C ASN A 191 -5.87 -16.71 16.86
N PRO A 192 -6.59 -17.12 15.79
CA PRO A 192 -6.97 -16.22 14.71
C PRO A 192 -8.07 -15.25 15.17
N SER A 193 -8.01 -14.02 14.65
CA SER A 193 -9.05 -13.01 14.81
C SER A 193 -10.16 -13.14 13.76
N ALA A 194 -11.21 -12.32 13.90
CA ALA A 194 -12.04 -11.94 12.75
C ALA A 194 -11.25 -11.02 11.81
N PHE A 195 -11.77 -10.77 10.60
CA PHE A 195 -11.23 -9.73 9.72
C PHE A 195 -11.39 -8.36 10.37
N VAL A 196 -10.29 -7.59 10.44
CA VAL A 196 -10.30 -6.24 11.01
C VAL A 196 -9.80 -5.24 9.97
N PRO A 197 -10.53 -4.13 9.71
CA PRO A 197 -10.05 -3.01 8.93
C PRO A 197 -8.74 -2.44 9.49
N TYR A 198 -7.74 -2.22 8.65
CA TYR A 198 -6.46 -1.62 9.07
C TYR A 198 -6.11 -0.32 8.33
N CYS A 199 -6.91 0.08 7.34
CA CYS A 199 -6.84 1.38 6.69
C CYS A 199 -8.25 1.83 6.27
N ALA A 200 -8.47 3.15 6.21
CA ALA A 200 -9.69 3.75 5.69
C ALA A 200 -9.37 4.87 4.70
N PHE A 201 -10.10 4.93 3.60
CA PHE A 201 -10.01 5.96 2.56
C PHE A 201 -11.42 6.45 2.18
N PRO A 202 -11.58 7.74 1.85
CA PRO A 202 -12.82 8.21 1.25
C PRO A 202 -12.99 7.55 -0.13
N LEU A 203 -14.22 7.15 -0.44
CA LEU A 203 -14.61 6.58 -1.72
C LEU A 203 -15.70 7.45 -2.33
N ASN A 204 -15.26 8.51 -3.00
CA ASN A 204 -16.14 9.43 -3.72
C ASN A 204 -16.96 8.71 -4.80
N GLY A 205 -18.12 9.27 -5.12
CA GLY A 205 -18.97 8.79 -6.21
C GLY A 205 -18.24 8.80 -7.56
N LEU A 206 -18.47 7.78 -8.38
CA LEU A 206 -17.88 7.60 -9.72
C LEU A 206 -16.34 7.52 -9.75
N ASN A 207 -15.70 7.34 -8.59
CA ASN A 207 -14.25 7.28 -8.47
C ASN A 207 -13.74 5.87 -8.14
N LEU A 208 -12.45 5.68 -8.37
CA LEU A 208 -11.69 4.48 -8.05
C LEU A 208 -10.75 4.78 -6.88
N GLN A 209 -10.74 3.92 -5.88
CA GLN A 209 -9.70 3.87 -4.87
C GLN A 209 -8.79 2.67 -5.13
N GLU A 210 -7.49 2.91 -5.19
CA GLU A 210 -6.47 1.87 -5.31
C GLU A 210 -5.63 1.83 -4.03
N ILE A 211 -5.42 0.64 -3.50
CA ILE A 211 -4.71 0.44 -2.24
C ILE A 211 -3.79 -0.76 -2.40
N ARG A 212 -2.49 -0.57 -2.19
CA ARG A 212 -1.51 -1.66 -2.17
C ARG A 212 -1.24 -2.06 -0.73
N PRO A 213 -1.57 -3.29 -0.30
CA PRO A 213 -1.07 -3.83 0.97
C PRO A 213 0.46 -3.79 0.99
N LEU A 214 1.05 -3.26 2.06
CA LEU A 214 2.49 -3.35 2.28
C LEU A 214 2.79 -4.41 3.32
N ASN A 215 3.96 -5.02 3.16
CA ASN A 215 4.52 -6.00 4.09
C ASN A 215 5.20 -5.31 5.28
N LYS A 216 4.53 -4.31 5.88
CA LYS A 216 5.03 -3.55 7.04
C LYS A 216 4.04 -3.60 8.18
N ILE A 217 4.53 -3.89 9.38
CA ILE A 217 3.73 -4.00 10.61
C ILE A 217 4.36 -3.11 11.68
N LEU A 218 3.55 -2.24 12.29
CA LEU A 218 3.92 -1.48 13.47
C LEU A 218 3.37 -2.19 14.72
N LEU A 219 4.20 -2.35 15.75
CA LEU A 219 3.79 -2.81 17.07
C LEU A 219 4.08 -1.73 18.12
N MET A 220 3.16 -1.53 19.07
CA MET A 220 3.42 -0.70 20.25
C MET A 220 2.68 -1.21 21.48
N PHE A 221 3.24 -0.96 22.67
CA PHE A 221 2.50 -1.10 23.92
C PHE A 221 1.93 0.24 24.35
N SER A 222 0.65 0.27 24.74
CA SER A 222 0.02 1.49 25.26
C SER A 222 -1.05 1.17 26.32
N THR A 223 -1.26 2.11 27.25
CA THR A 223 -2.39 2.11 28.20
C THR A 223 -3.65 2.78 27.65
N ALA A 224 -3.54 3.49 26.50
CA ALA A 224 -4.70 4.01 25.80
C ALA A 224 -5.60 2.86 25.37
N LYS A 225 -6.90 2.96 25.67
CA LYS A 225 -7.88 1.95 25.28
C LYS A 225 -8.46 2.34 23.94
N THR A 226 -8.22 1.51 22.93
CA THR A 226 -8.67 1.75 21.57
C THR A 226 -9.18 0.44 20.97
N ASN A 227 -10.33 0.51 20.31
CA ASN A 227 -10.92 -0.66 19.69
C ASN A 227 -10.25 -0.97 18.35
N ASN A 228 -10.33 -2.24 17.94
CA ASN A 228 -9.95 -2.66 16.60
C ASN A 228 -10.80 -1.92 15.54
N GLY A 229 -10.18 -1.46 14.45
CA GLY A 229 -10.85 -0.66 13.41
C GLY A 229 -11.08 0.81 13.79
N THR A 230 -10.58 1.27 14.94
CA THR A 230 -10.61 2.70 15.28
C THR A 230 -9.65 3.49 14.41
N VAL A 231 -10.15 4.61 13.87
CA VAL A 231 -9.39 5.55 13.07
C VAL A 231 -8.35 6.24 13.92
N PHE A 232 -7.11 6.10 13.47
CA PHE A 232 -5.99 6.82 14.01
C PHE A 232 -5.76 8.06 13.13
N VAL A 233 -6.04 9.25 13.67
CA VAL A 233 -5.67 10.52 13.02
C VAL A 233 -4.71 11.24 13.94
N ASP A 234 -3.51 11.49 13.42
CA ASP A 234 -2.60 12.40 14.07
C ASP A 234 -3.15 13.82 13.94
N SER A 235 -3.35 14.50 15.06
CA SER A 235 -3.73 15.90 15.03
C SER A 235 -3.14 16.64 16.23
N ALA A 236 -2.75 17.89 15.97
CA ALA A 236 -2.57 18.93 16.97
C ALA A 236 -3.90 19.32 17.68
N ASP A 237 -5.01 18.62 17.37
CA ASP A 237 -6.30 18.82 18.00
C ASP A 237 -6.39 17.96 19.27
N SER A 238 -6.50 18.64 20.41
CA SER A 238 -6.38 18.12 21.78
C SER A 238 -7.40 17.05 22.21
N THR A 239 -8.19 16.53 21.28
CA THR A 239 -9.25 15.52 21.50
C THR A 239 -9.04 14.22 20.72
N ALA A 240 -8.08 14.19 19.79
CA ALA A 240 -7.72 13.00 19.01
C ALA A 240 -6.72 12.10 19.77
N LEU A 241 -6.67 10.80 19.41
CA LEU A 241 -5.54 9.94 19.76
C LEU A 241 -4.28 10.49 19.08
N ALA A 242 -3.52 11.33 19.78
CA ALA A 242 -2.37 12.05 19.23
C ALA A 242 -1.14 11.13 19.16
N GLY A 243 -0.68 10.85 17.95
CA GLY A 243 0.54 10.09 17.69
C GLY A 243 0.63 8.69 18.33
N ALA A 244 1.81 8.08 18.21
CA ALA A 244 2.10 6.81 18.85
C ALA A 244 1.92 6.92 20.38
N ASN A 245 0.91 6.26 20.96
CA ASN A 245 0.62 6.32 22.41
C ASN A 245 1.62 5.53 23.29
N GLY A 246 2.83 5.31 22.78
CA GLY A 246 3.93 4.57 23.37
C GLY A 246 5.05 4.38 22.34
N PRO A 247 6.28 3.99 22.76
CA PRO A 247 7.35 3.65 21.83
C PRO A 247 6.96 2.41 21.01
N GLY A 248 7.07 2.52 19.69
CA GLY A 248 6.75 1.45 18.75
C GLY A 248 7.97 0.91 18.02
N ILE A 249 7.76 -0.18 17.30
CA ILE A 249 8.69 -0.71 16.29
C ILE A 249 7.91 -0.94 15.00
N ILE A 250 8.42 -0.42 13.89
CA ILE A 250 7.93 -0.77 12.55
C ILE A 250 8.87 -1.82 11.96
N ILE A 251 8.30 -2.88 11.39
CA ILE A 251 9.00 -4.04 10.85
C ILE A 251 8.60 -4.19 9.38
N ASP A 252 9.59 -4.17 8.49
CA ASP A 252 9.45 -4.36 7.04
C ASP A 252 9.85 -5.79 6.66
N PHE A 253 8.89 -6.52 6.11
CA PHE A 253 9.00 -7.90 5.66
C PHE A 253 9.17 -8.02 4.13
N SER A 254 9.56 -6.95 3.44
CA SER A 254 9.81 -6.97 1.99
C SER A 254 10.87 -7.99 1.57
N ALA A 255 11.83 -8.31 2.45
CA ALA A 255 12.91 -9.26 2.20
C ALA A 255 12.88 -10.51 3.10
N MET A 256 11.85 -10.69 3.93
CA MET A 256 11.80 -11.76 4.94
C MET A 256 10.36 -12.14 5.32
N SER A 257 10.15 -13.34 5.84
CA SER A 257 8.83 -13.83 6.28
C SER A 257 8.70 -13.96 7.80
N SER A 258 9.80 -13.84 8.54
CA SER A 258 9.80 -14.02 9.99
C SER A 258 10.88 -13.18 10.68
N SER A 259 10.53 -12.51 11.77
CA SER A 259 11.46 -11.75 12.61
C SER A 259 11.32 -12.13 14.08
N THR A 260 12.37 -11.88 14.85
CA THR A 260 12.35 -11.92 16.31
C THR A 260 12.81 -10.59 16.86
N VAL A 261 12.04 -10.04 17.79
CA VAL A 261 12.31 -8.80 18.48
C VAL A 261 12.19 -9.04 19.98
N THR A 262 12.89 -8.24 20.77
CA THR A 262 12.75 -8.21 22.22
C THR A 262 12.09 -6.90 22.63
N TYR A 263 11.28 -6.94 23.67
CA TYR A 263 10.76 -5.75 24.31
C TYR A 263 11.06 -5.78 25.80
N ASP A 264 11.52 -4.66 26.32
CA ASP A 264 11.64 -4.39 27.74
C ASP A 264 10.91 -3.08 28.05
N VAL A 265 10.11 -3.06 29.13
CA VAL A 265 9.27 -1.89 29.46
C VAL A 265 10.09 -0.63 29.74
N ASN A 266 11.35 -0.77 30.16
CA ASN A 266 12.23 0.35 30.47
C ASN A 266 13.23 0.65 29.35
N LEU A 267 13.69 -0.37 28.61
CA LEU A 267 14.69 -0.21 27.53
C LEU A 267 14.07 -0.07 26.14
N GLY A 268 12.79 -0.40 25.97
CA GLY A 268 12.07 -0.33 24.71
C GLY A 268 12.27 -1.57 23.85
N TRP A 269 12.13 -1.37 22.53
CA TRP A 269 12.27 -2.41 21.52
C TRP A 269 13.74 -2.64 21.15
N ASP A 270 14.14 -3.90 21.04
CA ASP A 270 15.43 -4.32 20.50
C ASP A 270 15.22 -5.34 19.38
N TRP A 271 15.89 -5.09 18.25
CA TRP A 271 15.87 -5.94 17.07
C TRP A 271 17.28 -6.17 16.52
N GLY A 272 18.33 -5.89 17.31
CA GLY A 272 19.71 -6.01 16.86
C GLY A 272 20.17 -4.95 15.86
N ASN A 273 19.41 -3.84 15.74
CA ASN A 273 19.70 -2.71 14.83
C ASN A 273 19.81 -3.08 13.34
N TYR A 274 19.16 -4.16 12.92
CA TYR A 274 19.06 -4.50 11.50
C TYR A 274 18.15 -3.53 10.74
N ALA A 275 18.42 -3.33 9.44
CA ALA A 275 17.72 -2.36 8.59
C ALA A 275 16.24 -2.68 8.31
N TRP A 276 15.79 -3.90 8.60
CA TRP A 276 14.40 -4.32 8.39
C TRP A 276 13.43 -3.79 9.47
N ALA A 277 13.93 -3.16 10.53
CA ALA A 277 13.08 -2.51 11.50
C ALA A 277 13.63 -1.17 11.98
N GLN A 278 12.71 -0.34 12.45
CA GLN A 278 13.01 0.98 12.98
C GLN A 278 12.13 1.26 14.20
N GLN A 279 12.71 1.94 15.18
CA GLN A 279 11.96 2.45 16.33
C GLN A 279 11.11 3.65 15.93
N ILE A 280 9.86 3.65 16.39
CA ILE A 280 8.94 4.78 16.30
C ILE A 280 8.85 5.45 17.67
N PRO A 281 9.21 6.74 17.81
CA PRO A 281 9.08 7.47 19.05
C PRO A 281 7.62 7.56 19.53
N ALA A 282 7.42 7.72 20.83
CA ALA A 282 6.10 8.09 21.35
C ALA A 282 5.69 9.48 20.80
N ASN A 283 4.39 9.68 20.60
CA ASN A 283 3.75 10.84 19.99
C ASN A 283 4.12 11.08 18.51
N GLU A 284 4.81 10.15 17.85
CA GLU A 284 5.11 10.26 16.43
C GLU A 284 3.83 10.19 15.58
N ASN A 285 3.74 10.99 14.52
CA ASN A 285 2.67 10.89 13.53
C ASN A 285 2.76 9.54 12.82
N LEU A 286 1.79 8.65 13.03
CA LEU A 286 1.80 7.32 12.41
C LEU A 286 1.37 7.32 10.93
N THR A 287 0.71 8.37 10.45
CA THR A 287 0.16 8.39 9.09
C THR A 287 1.24 8.24 8.01
N PRO A 288 2.36 8.97 8.03
CA PRO A 288 3.44 8.80 7.05
C PRO A 288 4.13 7.43 7.09
N TRP A 289 4.05 6.72 8.22
CA TRP A 289 4.62 5.37 8.38
C TRP A 289 3.71 4.27 7.86
N LEU A 290 2.40 4.52 7.81
CA LEU A 290 1.38 3.50 7.55
C LEU A 290 0.57 3.77 6.26
N ILE A 291 0.61 4.99 5.71
CA ILE A 291 -0.07 5.40 4.47
C ILE A 291 0.98 6.03 3.54
N GLU A 292 1.60 5.19 2.70
CA GLU A 292 2.71 5.55 1.79
C GLU A 292 2.29 6.07 0.43
#